data_AF-A0A950WZ29-F1
#
_entry.id   AF-A0A950WZ29-F1
#
_cell.length_a   1.000
_cell.length_b   1.000
_cell.length_c   1.000
_cell.angle_alpha   90.00
_cell.angle_beta   90.00
_cell.angle_gamma   90.00
#
_symmetry.space_group_name_H-M   'P 1'
#
loop_
_entity.id
_entity.type
_entity.pdbx_description
1 polymer ?
#
loop_
_entity_poly.entity_id
_entity_poly.type
_entity_poly.pdbx_seq_one_letter_code
_entity_poly.pdbx_strand_id
1 'polypeptide(L)'
;MSTNGTAYPRWQREDRMSRFFVNPSLPIYQIEEIDLIGGSLFVAHGLDTGSLVGQFESEKNAKEACKRDLADKENNPAARTGWGLNPRQRRG
;
A
#
# COMPACT_ATOMS: atom_id res chain seq x y z
N MET A 1 -8.03 -34.09 -2.69
CA MET A 1 -7.47 -32.82 -3.23
C MET A 1 -7.24 -31.89 -2.06
N SER A 2 -5.98 -31.60 -1.71
CA SER A 2 -5.67 -30.68 -0.62
C SER A 2 -6.09 -29.27 -1.05
N THR A 3 -7.11 -28.71 -0.41
CA THR A 3 -7.41 -27.28 -0.50
C THR A 3 -6.27 -26.55 0.20
N ASN A 4 -5.17 -26.30 -0.51
CA ASN A 4 -4.13 -25.39 -0.07
C ASN A 4 -4.80 -24.02 0.08
N GLY A 5 -5.30 -23.74 1.28
CA GLY A 5 -5.91 -22.47 1.63
C GLY A 5 -4.94 -21.37 1.21
N THR A 6 -5.44 -20.41 0.44
CA THR A 6 -4.65 -19.25 0.05
C THR A 6 -4.18 -18.56 1.32
N ALA A 7 -2.87 -18.54 1.57
CA ALA A 7 -2.30 -17.90 2.74
C ALA A 7 -2.37 -16.38 2.59
N TYR A 8 -2.77 -15.72 3.68
CA TYR A 8 -2.81 -14.26 3.81
C TYR A 8 -1.80 -13.83 4.91
N PRO A 9 -1.21 -12.63 4.82
CA PRO A 9 -1.44 -11.61 3.80
C PRO A 9 -0.72 -11.90 2.47
N ARG A 10 -1.27 -11.43 1.35
CA ARG A 10 -0.68 -11.65 0.01
C ARG A 10 -0.93 -10.51 -0.96
N TRP A 11 -0.01 -10.37 -1.90
CA TRP A 11 -0.26 -9.61 -3.13
C TRP A 11 -0.97 -10.50 -4.15
N GLN A 12 -1.96 -9.93 -4.83
CA GLN A 12 -2.57 -10.50 -6.03
C GLN A 12 -2.46 -9.48 -7.14
N ARG A 13 -2.02 -9.93 -8.32
CA ARG A 13 -1.92 -9.10 -9.52
C ARG A 13 -2.99 -9.52 -10.51
N GLU A 14 -3.72 -8.55 -11.01
CA GLU A 14 -4.72 -8.68 -12.06
C GLU A 14 -4.46 -7.57 -13.08
N ASP A 15 -3.99 -7.97 -14.27
CA ASP A 15 -3.60 -7.06 -15.34
C ASP A 15 -2.59 -5.98 -14.88
N ARG A 16 -2.96 -4.70 -14.92
CA ARG A 16 -2.18 -3.53 -14.49
C ARG A 16 -2.37 -3.15 -13.03
N MET A 17 -3.02 -4.02 -12.26
CA MET A 17 -3.39 -3.71 -10.89
C MET A 17 -2.86 -4.76 -9.92
N SER A 18 -2.17 -4.32 -8.89
CA SER A 18 -1.72 -5.15 -7.77
C SER A 18 -2.47 -4.76 -6.51
N ARG A 19 -3.12 -5.73 -5.86
CA ARG A 19 -3.87 -5.50 -4.61
C ARG A 19 -3.27 -6.32 -3.48
N PHE A 20 -3.16 -5.71 -2.30
CA PHE A 20 -2.68 -6.36 -1.10
C PHE A 20 -3.86 -6.77 -0.21
N PHE A 21 -4.01 -8.06 0.00
CA PHE A 21 -5.08 -8.66 0.78
C PHE A 21 -4.55 -9.14 2.12
N VAL A 22 -5.18 -8.73 3.21
CA VAL A 22 -4.93 -9.26 4.56
C VAL A 22 -5.90 -10.38 4.93
N ASN A 23 -7.00 -10.51 4.19
CA ASN A 23 -7.97 -11.59 4.27
C ASN A 23 -8.62 -11.81 2.87
N PRO A 24 -9.47 -12.83 2.67
CA PRO A 24 -10.02 -13.15 1.35
C PRO A 24 -10.92 -12.09 0.70
N SER A 25 -11.48 -11.17 1.47
CA SER A 25 -12.54 -10.25 1.02
C SER A 25 -12.12 -8.80 0.98
N LEU A 26 -11.02 -8.42 1.66
CA LEU A 26 -10.65 -7.03 1.86
C LEU A 26 -9.21 -6.76 1.41
N PRO A 27 -9.02 -6.12 0.24
CA PRO A 27 -7.75 -5.48 -0.08
C PRO A 27 -7.62 -4.17 0.70
N ILE A 28 -6.44 -3.92 1.24
CA ILE A 28 -6.13 -2.67 1.99
C ILE A 28 -5.21 -1.72 1.22
N TYR A 29 -4.49 -2.24 0.22
CA TYR A 29 -3.73 -1.42 -0.73
C TYR A 29 -4.02 -1.82 -2.16
N GLN A 30 -3.89 -0.84 -3.05
CA GLN A 30 -3.92 -1.01 -4.49
C GLN A 30 -2.73 -0.28 -5.11
N ILE A 31 -2.09 -0.93 -6.07
CA ILE A 31 -1.05 -0.36 -6.92
C ILE A 31 -1.58 -0.42 -8.35
N GLU A 32 -1.69 0.73 -8.98
CA GLU A 32 -2.05 0.84 -10.39
C GLU A 32 -0.79 1.11 -11.22
N GLU A 33 -0.63 0.36 -12.31
CA GLU A 33 0.38 0.60 -13.32
C GLU A 33 -0.19 1.47 -14.44
N ILE A 34 0.41 2.64 -14.61
CA ILE A 34 0.07 3.61 -15.64
C ILE A 34 1.19 3.58 -16.68
N ASP A 35 0.83 3.29 -17.93
CA ASP A 35 1.78 3.39 -19.04
C ASP A 35 2.04 4.86 -19.37
N LEU A 36 3.31 5.24 -19.39
CA LEU A 36 3.77 6.55 -19.82
C LEU A 36 4.66 6.43 -21.05
N ILE A 37 4.84 7.55 -21.77
CA ILE A 37 5.86 7.64 -22.80
C ILE A 37 7.23 7.58 -22.12
N GLY A 38 7.92 6.46 -22.24
CA GLY A 38 9.24 6.23 -21.64
C GLY A 38 9.28 5.23 -20.47
N GLY A 39 8.16 4.60 -20.10
CA GLY A 39 8.12 3.54 -19.10
C GLY A 39 6.79 3.45 -18.36
N SER A 40 6.73 2.62 -17.31
CA SER A 40 5.56 2.48 -16.45
C SER A 40 5.72 3.30 -15.16
N LEU A 41 4.64 3.91 -14.69
CA LEU A 41 4.53 4.52 -13.37
C LEU A 41 3.60 3.67 -12.49
N PHE A 42 4.03 3.38 -11.28
CA PHE A 42 3.25 2.60 -10.32
C PHE A 42 2.74 3.52 -9.21
N VAL A 43 1.43 3.71 -9.14
CA VAL A 43 0.78 4.57 -8.15
C VAL A 43 0.14 3.72 -7.06
N ALA A 44 0.55 3.92 -5.82
CA ALA A 44 0.10 3.13 -4.67
C ALA A 44 -0.87 3.92 -3.79
N HIS A 45 -2.00 3.31 -3.45
CA HIS A 45 -3.07 3.88 -2.64
C HIS A 45 -3.46 2.95 -1.49
N GLY A 46 -3.73 3.52 -0.32
CA GLY A 46 -4.46 2.85 0.76
C GLY A 46 -5.95 2.88 0.45
N LEU A 47 -6.58 1.71 0.33
CA LEU A 47 -8.00 1.58 0.04
C LEU A 47 -8.89 1.89 1.24
N ASP A 48 -8.35 1.76 2.45
CA ASP A 48 -9.03 2.05 3.71
C ASP A 48 -9.21 3.56 3.97
N THR A 49 -8.25 4.35 3.50
CA THR A 49 -8.08 5.78 3.80
C THR A 49 -8.22 6.65 2.55
N GLY A 50 -8.26 6.05 1.36
CA GLY A 50 -8.15 6.76 0.08
C GLY A 50 -6.83 7.53 -0.10
N SER A 51 -5.87 7.32 0.80
CA SER A 51 -4.64 8.11 0.86
C SER A 51 -3.60 7.61 -0.13
N LEU A 52 -2.93 8.54 -0.80
CA LEU A 52 -1.79 8.25 -1.64
C LEU A 52 -0.61 7.79 -0.76
N VAL A 53 -0.12 6.58 -0.98
CA VAL A 53 1.11 6.07 -0.36
C VAL A 53 2.32 6.61 -1.12
N GLY A 54 2.25 6.65 -2.46
CA GLY A 54 3.28 7.25 -3.28
C GLY A 54 3.21 6.86 -4.75
N GLN A 55 4.18 7.34 -5.53
CA GLN A 55 4.39 7.02 -6.94
C GLN A 55 5.80 6.45 -7.11
N PHE A 56 5.95 5.41 -7.92
CA PHE A 56 7.17 4.62 -8.01
C PHE A 56 7.46 4.18 -9.44
N GLU A 57 8.75 4.05 -9.76
CA GLU A 57 9.21 3.56 -11.07
C GLU A 57 9.08 2.03 -11.21
N SER A 58 8.77 1.32 -10.13
CA SER A 58 8.59 -0.13 -10.16
C SER A 58 7.53 -0.62 -9.19
N GLU A 59 6.84 -1.70 -9.58
CA GLU A 59 5.87 -2.37 -8.72
C GLU A 59 6.49 -2.87 -7.41
N LYS A 60 7.75 -3.33 -7.46
CA LYS A 60 8.48 -3.80 -6.27
C LYS A 60 8.61 -2.69 -5.23
N ASN A 61 8.99 -1.48 -5.65
CA ASN A 61 9.14 -0.35 -4.76
C ASN A 61 7.80 0.09 -4.16
N ALA A 62 6.75 0.08 -4.99
CA ALA A 62 5.38 0.36 -4.52
C ALA A 62 4.92 -0.66 -3.46
N LYS A 63 5.16 -1.96 -3.68
CA LYS A 63 4.82 -3.03 -2.72
C LYS A 63 5.56 -2.86 -1.39
N GLU A 64 6.85 -2.53 -1.43
CA GLU A 64 7.64 -2.29 -0.21
C GLU A 64 7.19 -1.02 0.53
N ALA A 65 6.80 0.03 -0.18
CA ALA A 65 6.24 1.23 0.43
C ALA A 65 4.92 0.96 1.15
N CYS A 66 3.99 0.20 0.53
CA CYS A 66 2.75 -0.21 1.19
C CYS A 66 2.99 -1.04 2.45
N LYS A 67 3.99 -1.94 2.45
CA LYS A 67 4.33 -2.71 3.66
C LYS A 67 4.85 -1.83 4.79
N ARG A 68 5.66 -0.81 4.46
CA ARG A 68 6.14 0.17 5.45
C ARG A 68 5.01 1.01 6.01
N ASP A 69 4.14 1.54 5.15
CA ASP A 69 2.95 2.30 5.55
C ASP A 69 2.04 1.47 6.49
N LEU A 70 1.87 0.17 6.20
CA LEU A 70 1.12 -0.73 7.08
C LEU A 70 1.78 -0.87 8.45
N ALA A 71 3.09 -1.17 8.47
CA ALA A 71 3.83 -1.33 9.72
C ALA A 71 3.82 -0.03 10.55
N ASP A 72 3.92 1.14 9.92
CA ASP A 72 3.85 2.43 10.60
C ASP A 72 2.46 2.68 11.20
N LYS A 73 1.39 2.33 10.48
CA LYS A 73 0.01 2.42 10.99
C LYS A 73 -0.28 1.44 12.13
N GLU A 74 0.30 0.25 12.09
CA GLU A 74 0.18 -0.74 13.18
C GLU A 74 0.94 -0.32 14.44
N ASN A 75 2.13 0.26 14.28
CA ASN A 75 2.96 0.74 15.39
C ASN A 75 2.49 2.09 15.96
N ASN A 76 1.75 2.87 15.17
CA ASN A 76 1.21 4.15 15.60
C ASN A 76 -0.24 4.34 15.11
N PRO A 77 -1.24 3.83 15.84
CA PRO A 77 -2.64 3.95 15.44
C PRO A 77 -3.12 5.41 15.34
N ALA A 78 -2.42 6.37 15.94
CA ALA A 78 -2.71 7.80 15.80
C ALA A 78 -2.33 8.36 14.41
N ALA A 79 -1.49 7.65 13.63
CA ALA A 79 -1.17 8.00 12.25
C ALA A 79 -2.35 7.83 11.29
N ARG A 80 -3.41 7.12 11.69
CA ARG A 80 -4.65 6.97 10.89
C ARG A 80 -5.47 8.26 10.79
N THR A 81 -5.20 9.28 11.61
CA THR A 81 -6.10 10.44 11.79
C THR A 81 -5.53 11.77 11.32
N GLY A 82 -4.34 11.84 10.72
CA GLY A 82 -3.84 13.15 10.33
C GLY A 82 -2.55 13.18 9.55
N TRP A 83 -2.65 13.63 8.31
CA TRP A 83 -1.68 14.59 7.81
C TRP A 83 -1.68 15.80 8.76
N GLY A 84 -0.78 15.79 9.74
CA GLY A 84 -0.62 16.91 10.66
C GLY A 84 -0.03 16.49 11.98
N LEU A 85 1.29 16.28 12.02
CA LEU A 85 2.18 17.03 12.90
C LEU A 85 3.62 16.58 12.67
N ASN A 86 4.41 17.54 12.20
CA ASN A 86 5.85 17.44 12.03
C ASN A 86 6.49 17.18 13.41
N PRO A 87 7.31 16.12 13.61
CA PRO A 87 7.93 15.82 14.90
C PRO A 87 8.87 16.92 15.43
N ARG A 88 9.21 17.91 14.59
CA ARG A 88 10.16 18.98 14.90
C ARG A 88 9.58 20.18 15.68
N GLN A 89 8.31 20.17 16.07
CA GLN A 89 7.70 21.30 16.81
C GLN A 89 7.54 21.10 18.33
N ARG A 90 8.04 20.02 18.93
CA ARG A 90 8.04 19.83 20.40
C ARG A 90 9.35 20.27 21.09
N ARG A 91 9.83 21.48 20.79
CA ARG A 91 10.74 22.21 21.69
C ARG A 91 10.36 23.69 21.67
N GLY A 92 9.52 24.06 22.62
CA GLY A 92 9.15 25.42 23.02
C GLY A 92 8.60 25.33 24.43
#